data_AF-A0A8T8SCT5-F1
#
_entry.id   AF-A0A8T8SCT5-F1
#
_cell.length_a   1.000
_cell.length_b   1.000
_cell.length_c   1.000
_cell.angle_alpha   90.00
_cell.angle_beta   90.00
_cell.angle_gamma   90.00
#
_symmetry.space_group_name_H-M   'P 1'
#
loop_
_entity.id
_entity.type
_entity.pdbx_description
1 polymer ?
#
loop_
_entity_poly.entity_id
_entity_poly.type
_entity_poly.pdbx_seq_one_letter_code
_entity_poly.pdbx_strand_id
1 'polypeptide(L)'
;MTTRKPTDRLSGQVKASAANDDTYLASGLLSGPITDQIGFTVNAEYSTSDGFHRNSFLRSSANQQVYPGNSRNAASVDNYEKFYAFGRLLITPNDDTEIDVKANYGSQTASSINYNAVFHLPALAAAFGTPLFDLPISDHKFLFTNNTEAQSWQKSYGGSIRFNQRLDFGSLIGFAAYSNIKSDFIGGGTSGAFGFFANEPTCMATRAATAPQVTGIPNQEPFTTFYDSFGFAQPYSPSTCDGIQYNDRRQKDVVTELRLVSPENGSPLSWQLGSSYIFIDRRVCINLTLDTGQSASRKCYTTDPRFPTESLVDDNFKTNVYALFGSSEYEATDKLTLGLALRYDIEARRTSNNVPVNARTRWVGNARTGFPTGTATTSANYFLNPGLDPAYNPSGILAPRSKTFRQLQPKLSLTYQANPDTTLFANWGIGFKAGGFNNAGTEAIVNGYFNAPVSAGGINAGLTVGDVFKKEVDSAYEAGIKGRVWNNIRYELIGYYTNVKDMQFFEFFVGEFGLLRSVSNIDKVRIYGAEASLNYEFIPGYNVYAS
;
A
#
# COMPACT_ATOMS: atom_id res chain seq x y z
N MET A 1 -9.47 -14.55 -3.76
CA MET A 1 -9.22 -15.71 -2.88
C MET A 1 -10.56 -16.39 -2.59
N THR A 2 -10.76 -17.64 -3.01
CA THR A 2 -11.95 -18.44 -2.68
C THR A 2 -11.59 -19.37 -1.52
N THR A 3 -12.40 -19.39 -0.47
CA THR A 3 -12.20 -20.30 0.68
C THR A 3 -12.83 -21.66 0.37
N ARG A 4 -12.20 -22.75 0.84
CA ARG A 4 -12.71 -24.11 0.66
C ARG A 4 -14.13 -24.22 1.24
N LYS A 5 -15.04 -24.88 0.52
CA LYS A 5 -16.37 -25.25 1.02
C LYS A 5 -16.24 -26.37 2.06
N PRO A 6 -17.22 -26.52 2.97
CA PRO A 6 -17.27 -27.67 3.86
C PRO A 6 -17.19 -29.00 3.10
N THR A 7 -16.50 -29.99 3.67
CA THR A 7 -16.44 -31.35 3.12
C THR A 7 -17.67 -32.16 3.52
N ASP A 8 -18.07 -33.13 2.68
CA ASP A 8 -19.25 -33.98 2.93
C ASP A 8 -19.05 -34.98 4.09
N ARG A 9 -17.79 -35.15 4.54
CA ARG A 9 -17.42 -35.95 5.71
C ARG A 9 -16.46 -35.15 6.58
N LEU A 10 -16.39 -35.49 7.86
CA LEU A 10 -15.39 -34.90 8.75
C LEU A 10 -13.99 -35.19 8.20
N SER A 11 -13.21 -34.13 7.97
CA SER A 11 -11.86 -34.16 7.45
C SER A 11 -11.02 -33.07 8.11
N GLY A 12 -9.72 -33.30 8.18
CA GLY A 12 -8.80 -32.33 8.74
C GLY A 12 -7.42 -32.42 8.11
N GLN A 13 -6.67 -31.32 8.23
CA GLN A 13 -5.27 -31.23 7.82
C GLN A 13 -4.50 -30.50 8.90
N VAL A 14 -3.33 -31.04 9.25
CA VAL A 14 -2.33 -30.35 10.07
C VAL A 14 -1.08 -30.21 9.23
N LYS A 15 -0.46 -29.03 9.28
CA LYS A 15 0.84 -28.76 8.67
C LYS A 15 1.75 -28.10 9.70
N ALA A 16 2.96 -28.61 9.81
CA ALA A 16 4.05 -27.97 10.53
C ALA A 16 5.25 -27.83 9.59
N SER A 17 6.00 -26.74 9.68
CA SER A 17 7.29 -26.59 9.00
C SER A 17 8.29 -25.83 9.84
N ALA A 18 9.56 -26.20 9.70
CA ALA A 18 10.72 -25.49 10.22
C ALA A 18 11.69 -25.24 9.04
N ALA A 19 12.30 -24.06 9.01
CA ALA A 19 13.24 -23.65 7.98
C ALA A 19 14.34 -22.76 8.58
N ASN A 20 15.28 -22.32 7.74
CA ASN A 20 16.33 -21.37 8.12
C ASN A 20 15.75 -20.08 8.72
N ASP A 21 16.60 -19.34 9.42
CA ASP A 21 16.25 -18.05 10.03
C ASP A 21 15.10 -18.15 11.03
N ASP A 22 15.13 -19.20 11.85
CA ASP A 22 14.14 -19.48 12.90
C ASP A 22 12.69 -19.36 12.41
N THR A 23 12.46 -19.86 11.18
CA THR A 23 11.17 -19.79 10.52
C THR A 23 10.33 -21.01 10.85
N TYR A 24 9.19 -20.78 11.50
CA TYR A 24 8.26 -21.83 11.90
C TYR A 24 6.83 -21.53 11.44
N LEU A 25 6.09 -22.57 11.09
CA LEU A 25 4.67 -22.53 10.74
C LEU A 25 3.96 -23.70 11.39
N ALA A 26 2.80 -23.44 12.00
CA ALA A 26 1.84 -24.45 12.40
C ALA A 26 0.45 -24.03 11.91
N SER A 27 -0.23 -24.90 11.17
CA SER A 27 -1.59 -24.65 10.69
C SER A 27 -2.47 -25.87 10.86
N GLY A 28 -3.73 -25.64 11.23
CA GLY A 28 -4.77 -26.65 11.32
C GLY A 28 -6.00 -26.26 10.50
N LEU A 29 -6.59 -27.22 9.83
CA LEU A 29 -7.87 -27.10 9.13
C LEU A 29 -8.77 -28.25 9.60
N LEU A 30 -10.02 -27.94 9.93
CA LEU A 30 -11.07 -28.92 10.19
C LEU A 30 -12.29 -28.56 9.36
N SER A 31 -12.93 -29.55 8.75
CA SER A 31 -14.12 -29.34 7.94
C SER A 31 -15.02 -30.56 7.94
N GLY A 32 -16.32 -30.36 7.84
CA GLY A 32 -17.28 -31.46 7.75
C GLY A 32 -18.73 -30.99 7.82
N PRO A 33 -19.69 -31.92 7.75
CA PRO A 33 -21.09 -31.63 8.04
C PRO A 33 -21.30 -31.51 9.57
N ILE A 34 -22.18 -30.60 9.97
CA ILE A 34 -22.85 -30.56 11.29
C ILE A 34 -24.18 -31.31 11.19
N THR A 35 -24.92 -31.06 10.12
CA THR A 35 -26.14 -31.76 9.70
C THR A 35 -26.11 -31.94 8.18
N ASP A 36 -27.12 -32.59 7.61
CA ASP A 36 -27.25 -32.72 6.15
C ASP A 36 -27.41 -31.36 5.43
N GLN A 37 -27.80 -30.32 6.16
CA GLN A 37 -28.06 -28.98 5.63
C GLN A 37 -27.04 -27.93 6.11
N ILE A 38 -26.12 -28.28 7.00
CA ILE A 38 -25.18 -27.34 7.59
C ILE A 38 -23.79 -27.96 7.57
N GLY A 39 -22.86 -27.33 6.85
CA GLY A 39 -21.44 -27.68 6.84
C GLY A 39 -20.58 -26.60 7.49
N PHE A 40 -19.43 -26.98 8.03
CA PHE A 40 -18.47 -26.06 8.62
C PHE A 40 -17.06 -26.22 8.05
N THR A 41 -16.30 -25.13 8.12
CA THR A 41 -14.85 -25.12 7.93
C THR A 41 -14.22 -24.18 8.95
N VAL A 42 -13.23 -24.65 9.69
CA VAL A 42 -12.43 -23.84 10.62
C VAL A 42 -10.96 -24.01 10.28
N ASN A 43 -10.22 -22.92 10.27
CA ASN A 43 -8.78 -22.90 10.06
C ASN A 43 -8.12 -21.97 11.07
N ALA A 44 -6.94 -22.37 11.55
CA ALA A 44 -6.04 -21.52 12.31
C ALA A 44 -4.61 -21.73 11.84
N GLU A 45 -3.83 -20.65 11.83
CA GLU A 45 -2.43 -20.64 11.44
C GLU A 45 -1.64 -19.73 12.38
N TYR A 46 -0.48 -20.20 12.82
CA TYR A 46 0.55 -19.42 13.48
C TYR A 46 1.84 -19.55 12.69
N SER A 47 2.51 -18.44 12.41
CA SER A 47 3.83 -18.45 11.77
C SER A 47 4.74 -17.37 12.34
N THR A 48 6.03 -17.68 12.40
CA THR A 48 7.08 -16.78 12.87
C THR A 48 8.34 -16.94 12.03
N SER A 49 9.17 -15.91 11.97
CA SER A 49 10.48 -15.91 11.30
C SER A 49 11.32 -14.76 11.81
N ASP A 50 12.64 -14.97 11.96
CA ASP A 50 13.61 -13.90 12.20
C ASP A 50 13.97 -13.13 10.92
N GLY A 51 13.47 -13.57 9.76
CA GLY A 51 13.78 -12.96 8.46
C GLY A 51 15.21 -13.25 7.99
N PHE A 52 15.57 -12.81 6.79
CA PHE A 52 16.88 -13.08 6.18
C PHE A 52 17.90 -11.97 6.45
N HIS A 53 17.44 -10.75 6.77
CA HIS A 53 18.29 -9.59 6.95
C HIS A 53 18.54 -9.29 8.42
N ARG A 54 19.67 -8.66 8.71
CA ARG A 54 20.06 -8.30 10.07
C ARG A 54 20.47 -6.83 10.15
N ASN A 55 20.00 -6.15 11.20
CA ASN A 55 20.49 -4.84 11.57
C ASN A 55 21.87 -4.99 12.21
N SER A 56 22.88 -4.43 11.54
CA SER A 56 24.28 -4.54 11.94
C SER A 56 24.62 -3.65 13.13
N PHE A 57 23.87 -2.56 13.34
CA PHE A 57 24.09 -1.64 14.44
C PHE A 57 23.47 -2.11 15.75
N LEU A 58 22.20 -2.55 15.77
CA LEU A 58 21.47 -2.85 17.01
C LEU A 58 22.18 -3.88 17.91
N ARG A 59 22.79 -4.94 17.34
CA ARG A 59 23.55 -5.93 18.12
C ARG A 59 24.96 -5.50 18.53
N SER A 60 25.47 -4.39 17.99
CA SER A 60 26.85 -3.97 18.18
C SER A 60 27.12 -3.47 19.62
N SER A 61 28.38 -3.51 20.03
CA SER A 61 28.83 -2.84 21.26
C SER A 61 28.64 -1.33 21.16
N ALA A 62 28.83 -0.74 19.97
CA ALA A 62 28.66 0.69 19.72
C ALA A 62 27.23 1.16 20.05
N ASN A 63 26.19 0.43 19.63
CA ASN A 63 24.81 0.75 19.99
C ASN A 63 24.62 0.86 21.50
N GLN A 64 25.24 -0.03 22.27
CA GLN A 64 25.04 -0.11 23.72
C GLN A 64 25.88 0.92 24.48
N GLN A 65 26.98 1.36 23.89
CA GLN A 65 27.79 2.48 24.39
C GLN A 65 27.08 3.82 24.15
N VAL A 66 26.52 4.02 22.96
CA VAL A 66 25.85 5.27 22.59
C VAL A 66 24.44 5.36 23.19
N TYR A 67 23.70 4.26 23.19
CA TYR A 67 22.33 4.15 23.66
C TYR A 67 22.18 3.05 24.73
N PRO A 68 22.56 3.32 25.99
CA PRO A 68 22.39 2.36 27.07
C PRO A 68 20.91 1.95 27.23
N GLY A 69 20.63 0.65 27.13
CA GLY A 69 19.27 0.10 27.25
C GLY A 69 18.49 0.05 25.92
N ASN A 70 19.09 0.43 24.80
CA ASN A 70 18.47 0.26 23.49
C ASN A 70 18.37 -1.23 23.10
N SER A 71 17.51 -1.54 22.13
CA SER A 71 17.29 -2.90 21.64
C SER A 71 18.57 -3.51 21.07
N ARG A 72 18.70 -4.84 21.25
CA ARG A 72 19.74 -5.69 20.64
C ARG A 72 19.19 -6.61 19.56
N ASN A 73 17.93 -6.44 19.19
CA ASN A 73 17.25 -7.31 18.24
C ASN A 73 17.77 -7.05 16.82
N ALA A 74 18.74 -7.84 16.37
CA ALA A 74 19.26 -7.74 15.01
C ALA A 74 18.27 -8.24 13.94
N ALA A 75 17.28 -9.06 14.31
CA ALA A 75 16.28 -9.61 13.38
C ALA A 75 15.20 -8.58 12.99
N SER A 76 15.24 -7.36 13.54
CA SER A 76 14.23 -6.32 13.34
C SER A 76 14.20 -5.69 11.94
N VAL A 77 14.55 -6.42 10.87
CA VAL A 77 14.55 -5.95 9.49
C VAL A 77 13.42 -6.61 8.68
N ASP A 78 13.24 -7.91 8.80
CA ASP A 78 12.20 -8.63 8.07
C ASP A 78 11.56 -9.76 8.89
N ASN A 79 11.77 -9.74 10.20
CA ASN A 79 11.09 -10.64 11.12
C ASN A 79 9.58 -10.42 11.14
N TYR A 80 8.84 -11.49 11.45
CA TYR A 80 7.40 -11.42 11.69
C TYR A 80 6.94 -12.49 12.67
N GLU A 81 5.81 -12.24 13.32
CA GLU A 81 4.98 -13.21 14.00
C GLU A 81 3.52 -12.96 13.61
N LYS A 82 2.81 -14.00 13.20
CA LYS A 82 1.46 -13.92 12.65
C LYS A 82 0.59 -15.00 13.28
N PHE A 83 -0.64 -14.61 13.58
CA PHE A 83 -1.72 -15.53 13.89
C PHE A 83 -2.94 -15.18 13.04
N TYR A 84 -3.57 -16.19 12.46
CA TYR A 84 -4.79 -16.07 11.68
C TYR A 84 -5.76 -17.17 12.06
N ALA A 85 -7.04 -16.81 12.16
CA ALA A 85 -8.13 -17.75 12.37
C ALA A 85 -9.30 -17.41 11.44
N PHE A 86 -9.95 -18.46 10.93
CA PHE A 86 -11.06 -18.36 10.00
C PHE A 86 -12.13 -19.40 10.33
N GLY A 87 -13.38 -18.99 10.22
CA GLY A 87 -14.55 -19.86 10.33
C GLY A 87 -15.52 -19.63 9.18
N ARG A 88 -16.16 -20.70 8.72
CA ARG A 88 -17.22 -20.70 7.72
C ARG A 88 -18.34 -21.64 8.13
N LEU A 89 -19.58 -21.20 7.92
CA LEU A 89 -20.78 -22.03 7.92
C LEU A 89 -21.42 -21.94 6.53
N LEU A 90 -21.70 -23.10 5.93
CA LEU A 90 -22.50 -23.22 4.72
C LEU A 90 -23.82 -23.86 5.11
N ILE A 91 -24.93 -23.17 4.87
CA ILE A 91 -26.28 -23.62 5.22
C ILE A 91 -27.06 -23.75 3.92
N THR A 92 -27.61 -24.92 3.66
CA THR A 92 -28.44 -25.25 2.49
C THR A 92 -29.79 -25.78 2.97
N PRO A 93 -30.76 -24.90 3.31
CA PRO A 93 -32.06 -25.32 3.84
C PRO A 93 -32.87 -26.19 2.87
N ASN A 94 -32.63 -26.05 1.57
CA ASN A 94 -33.20 -26.80 0.46
C ASN A 94 -32.27 -26.66 -0.77
N ASP A 95 -32.65 -27.26 -1.90
CA ASP A 95 -31.87 -27.25 -3.15
C ASP A 95 -31.81 -25.88 -3.85
N ASP A 96 -32.66 -24.93 -3.46
CA ASP A 96 -32.75 -23.60 -4.06
C ASP A 96 -32.02 -22.52 -3.28
N THR A 97 -31.73 -22.77 -2.01
CA THR A 97 -31.20 -21.76 -1.08
C THR A 97 -29.83 -22.15 -0.54
N GLU A 98 -28.83 -21.28 -0.73
CA GLU A 98 -27.50 -21.39 -0.11
C GLU A 98 -27.20 -20.12 0.71
N ILE A 99 -26.84 -20.28 1.98
CA ILE A 99 -26.36 -19.21 2.87
C ILE A 99 -24.91 -19.53 3.28
N ASP A 100 -23.99 -18.63 2.99
CA ASP A 100 -22.56 -18.76 3.28
C ASP A 100 -22.11 -17.67 4.25
N VAL A 101 -21.84 -18.04 5.50
CA VAL A 101 -21.41 -17.15 6.58
C VAL A 101 -19.94 -17.37 6.86
N LYS A 102 -19.16 -16.30 6.92
CA LYS A 102 -17.71 -16.34 7.20
C LYS A 102 -17.35 -15.35 8.28
N ALA A 103 -16.35 -15.70 9.07
CA ALA A 103 -15.71 -14.82 10.04
C ALA A 103 -14.20 -15.05 10.03
N ASN A 104 -13.43 -13.99 10.26
CA ASN A 104 -11.98 -14.06 10.31
C ASN A 104 -11.41 -13.15 11.39
N TYR A 105 -10.27 -13.56 11.93
CA TYR A 105 -9.44 -12.79 12.85
C TYR A 105 -7.98 -12.97 12.44
N GLY A 106 -7.21 -11.89 12.51
CA GLY A 106 -5.78 -11.92 12.28
C GLY A 106 -5.06 -10.94 13.18
N SER A 107 -3.90 -11.34 13.70
CA SER A 107 -2.97 -10.47 14.39
C SER A 107 -1.56 -10.70 13.87
N GLN A 108 -0.80 -9.64 13.72
CA GLN A 108 0.57 -9.70 13.26
C GLN A 108 1.43 -8.68 13.99
N THR A 109 2.64 -9.09 14.35
CA THR A 109 3.78 -8.22 14.59
C THR A 109 4.81 -8.47 13.50
N ALA A 110 5.50 -7.43 13.03
CA ALA A 110 6.59 -7.58 12.06
C ALA A 110 7.52 -6.38 12.13
N SER A 111 8.70 -6.47 11.53
CA SER A 111 9.48 -5.26 11.26
C SER A 111 8.71 -4.29 10.33
N SER A 112 9.12 -3.02 10.33
CA SER A 112 8.55 -1.97 9.48
C SER A 112 9.66 -1.08 8.91
N ILE A 113 9.36 -0.26 7.89
CA ILE A 113 10.29 0.76 7.33
C ILE A 113 11.75 0.26 7.20
N ASN A 114 12.01 -0.65 6.27
CA ASN A 114 13.36 -1.13 5.98
C ASN A 114 13.74 -0.73 4.56
N TYR A 115 14.45 0.40 4.45
CA TYR A 115 14.90 0.93 3.18
C TYR A 115 16.43 1.05 3.18
N ASN A 116 17.00 0.97 1.99
CA ASN A 116 18.38 1.36 1.72
C ASN A 116 18.33 2.39 0.61
N ALA A 117 19.10 3.45 0.75
CA ALA A 117 19.22 4.46 -0.28
C ALA A 117 20.30 4.05 -1.29
N VAL A 118 19.99 4.18 -2.57
CA VAL A 118 20.92 4.00 -3.69
C VAL A 118 20.72 5.16 -4.67
N PHE A 119 21.80 5.61 -5.29
CA PHE A 119 21.72 6.59 -6.37
C PHE A 119 21.86 5.90 -7.72
N HIS A 120 20.91 6.18 -8.60
CA HIS A 120 20.92 5.86 -10.02
C HIS A 120 20.71 7.15 -10.81
N LEU A 121 21.71 8.05 -10.71
CA LEU A 121 21.70 9.40 -11.24
C LEU A 121 22.85 9.57 -12.24
N PRO A 122 22.72 9.07 -13.49
CA PRO A 122 23.80 9.07 -14.48
C PRO A 122 24.38 10.47 -14.74
N ALA A 123 23.52 11.49 -14.80
CA ALA A 123 23.95 12.87 -15.00
C ALA A 123 24.80 13.39 -13.83
N LEU A 124 24.46 13.01 -12.59
CA LEU A 124 25.23 13.37 -11.41
C LEU A 124 26.56 12.62 -11.39
N ALA A 125 26.55 11.32 -11.69
CA ALA A 125 27.76 10.53 -11.82
C ALA A 125 28.72 11.11 -12.86
N ALA A 126 28.21 11.51 -14.03
CA ALA A 126 28.99 12.16 -15.08
C ALA A 126 29.52 13.53 -14.66
N ALA A 127 28.69 14.37 -14.04
CA ALA A 127 29.07 15.71 -13.60
C ALA A 127 30.19 15.71 -12.54
N PHE A 128 30.19 14.71 -11.65
CA PHE A 128 31.16 14.58 -10.56
C PHE A 128 32.24 13.52 -10.81
N GLY A 129 32.27 12.89 -12.00
CA GLY A 129 33.22 11.81 -12.32
C GLY A 129 33.16 10.64 -11.33
N THR A 130 31.99 10.37 -10.76
CA THR A 130 31.82 9.48 -9.60
C THR A 130 30.76 8.41 -9.90
N PRO A 131 31.16 7.18 -10.27
CA PRO A 131 30.24 6.09 -10.60
C PRO A 131 29.30 5.68 -9.46
N LEU A 132 29.67 5.97 -8.20
CA LEU A 132 28.84 5.69 -7.03
C LEU A 132 27.50 6.46 -7.01
N PHE A 133 27.37 7.54 -7.79
CA PHE A 133 26.09 8.22 -8.00
C PHE A 133 25.18 7.52 -9.01
N ASP A 134 25.68 6.51 -9.73
CA ASP A 134 24.96 5.75 -10.74
C ASP A 134 25.23 4.24 -10.60
N LEU A 135 24.86 3.69 -9.44
CA LEU A 135 25.03 2.27 -9.15
C LEU A 135 23.91 1.45 -9.79
N PRO A 136 24.23 0.31 -10.43
CA PRO A 136 23.23 -0.70 -10.77
C PRO A 136 22.54 -1.18 -9.49
N ILE A 137 21.21 -1.05 -9.44
CA ILE A 137 20.42 -1.46 -8.27
C ILE A 137 20.59 -2.96 -7.98
N SER A 138 20.81 -3.79 -9.02
CA SER A 138 21.05 -5.24 -8.90
C SER A 138 22.29 -5.59 -8.07
N ASP A 139 23.28 -4.71 -8.04
CA ASP A 139 24.57 -4.95 -7.39
C ASP A 139 24.64 -4.29 -6.01
N HIS A 140 23.54 -3.67 -5.58
CA HIS A 140 23.45 -2.94 -4.33
C HIS A 140 23.55 -3.90 -3.13
N LYS A 141 24.52 -3.64 -2.26
CA LYS A 141 24.67 -4.38 -1.01
C LYS A 141 23.79 -3.76 0.06
N PHE A 142 22.84 -4.53 0.57
CA PHE A 142 21.94 -4.07 1.63
C PHE A 142 22.65 -4.07 2.99
N LEU A 143 22.71 -2.89 3.61
CA LEU A 143 23.19 -2.71 4.97
C LEU A 143 22.16 -1.95 5.81
N PHE A 144 21.76 -2.53 6.94
CA PHE A 144 20.79 -1.94 7.85
C PHE A 144 21.48 -1.52 9.15
N THR A 145 21.45 -0.22 9.46
CA THR A 145 22.20 0.38 10.57
C THR A 145 21.37 1.30 11.45
N ASN A 146 20.05 1.32 11.28
CA ASN A 146 19.16 2.19 12.03
C ASN A 146 19.30 1.95 13.54
N ASN A 147 19.31 3.01 14.34
CA ASN A 147 19.32 2.93 15.81
C ASN A 147 17.97 2.54 16.41
N THR A 148 16.89 2.67 15.64
CA THR A 148 15.53 2.35 16.06
C THR A 148 15.19 0.92 15.67
N GLU A 149 14.68 0.13 16.64
CA GLU A 149 14.04 -1.15 16.34
C GLU A 149 12.71 -0.89 15.63
N ALA A 150 12.67 -1.13 14.32
CA ALA A 150 11.47 -0.91 13.56
C ALA A 150 10.46 -2.04 13.79
N GLN A 151 9.21 -1.67 14.08
CA GLN A 151 8.16 -2.60 14.47
C GLN A 151 6.81 -2.15 13.93
N SER A 152 5.98 -3.10 13.55
CA SER A 152 4.60 -2.92 13.11
C SER A 152 3.69 -3.88 13.85
N TRP A 153 2.46 -3.43 14.08
CA TRP A 153 1.40 -4.18 14.72
C TRP A 153 0.16 -4.06 13.86
N GLN A 154 -0.44 -5.19 13.51
CA GLN A 154 -1.70 -5.24 12.80
C GLN A 154 -2.68 -6.16 13.52
N LYS A 155 -3.94 -5.72 13.62
CA LYS A 155 -5.07 -6.55 14.02
C LYS A 155 -6.19 -6.32 13.03
N SER A 156 -6.76 -7.42 12.53
CA SER A 156 -7.90 -7.38 11.62
C SER A 156 -8.96 -8.38 12.06
N TYR A 157 -10.21 -8.00 11.98
CA TYR A 157 -11.32 -8.93 12.10
C TYR A 157 -12.46 -8.53 11.21
N GLY A 158 -13.24 -9.50 10.78
CA GLY A 158 -14.33 -9.27 9.85
C GLY A 158 -15.23 -10.47 9.71
N GLY A 159 -16.24 -10.30 8.87
CA GLY A 159 -17.15 -11.37 8.51
C GLY A 159 -17.99 -11.00 7.30
N SER A 160 -18.60 -12.01 6.71
CA SER A 160 -19.51 -11.83 5.58
C SER A 160 -20.65 -12.81 5.64
N ILE A 161 -21.80 -12.40 5.11
CA ILE A 161 -22.90 -13.29 4.77
C ILE A 161 -23.16 -13.16 3.28
N ARG A 162 -23.30 -14.30 2.60
CA ARG A 162 -23.78 -14.38 1.22
C ARG A 162 -25.00 -15.28 1.19
N PHE A 163 -25.99 -14.88 0.42
CA PHE A 163 -27.20 -15.64 0.15
C PHE A 163 -27.32 -15.84 -1.37
N ASN A 164 -27.74 -17.04 -1.77
CA ASN A 164 -28.08 -17.37 -3.14
C ASN A 164 -29.43 -18.09 -3.14
N GLN A 165 -30.38 -17.58 -3.92
CA GLN A 165 -31.70 -18.16 -4.12
C GLN A 165 -31.94 -18.42 -5.59
N ARG A 166 -32.21 -19.67 -5.94
CA ARG A 166 -32.73 -20.05 -7.25
C ARG A 166 -34.22 -19.76 -7.31
N LEU A 167 -34.63 -19.11 -8.40
CA LEU A 167 -35.99 -18.76 -8.77
C LEU A 167 -36.24 -19.29 -10.19
N ASP A 168 -37.50 -19.38 -10.60
CA ASP A 168 -37.85 -19.87 -11.95
C ASP A 168 -37.25 -19.01 -13.08
N PHE A 169 -37.05 -17.72 -12.82
CA PHE A 169 -36.57 -16.74 -13.78
C PHE A 169 -35.10 -16.34 -13.58
N GLY A 170 -34.37 -16.99 -12.67
CA GLY A 170 -32.96 -16.70 -12.43
C GLY A 170 -32.47 -16.97 -11.01
N SER A 171 -31.27 -16.49 -10.68
CA SER A 171 -30.69 -16.58 -9.33
C SER A 171 -30.52 -15.21 -8.70
N LEU A 172 -31.08 -15.04 -7.50
CA LEU A 172 -30.89 -13.85 -6.66
C LEU A 172 -29.72 -14.08 -5.72
N ILE A 173 -28.66 -13.30 -5.87
CA ILE A 173 -27.44 -13.38 -5.07
C ILE A 173 -27.28 -12.08 -4.28
N GLY A 174 -27.24 -12.18 -2.96
CA GLY A 174 -26.93 -11.05 -2.07
C GLY A 174 -25.65 -11.31 -1.27
N PHE A 175 -24.84 -10.28 -1.03
CA PHE A 175 -23.77 -10.37 -0.05
C PHE A 175 -23.67 -9.10 0.80
N ALA A 176 -23.25 -9.28 2.05
CA ALA A 176 -22.82 -8.20 2.94
C ALA A 176 -21.53 -8.63 3.64
N ALA A 177 -20.57 -7.72 3.76
CA ALA A 177 -19.29 -7.95 4.42
C ALA A 177 -18.90 -6.75 5.28
N TYR A 178 -18.26 -7.04 6.41
CA TYR A 178 -17.67 -6.07 7.31
C TYR A 178 -16.21 -6.42 7.55
N SER A 179 -15.34 -5.41 7.55
CA SER A 179 -13.93 -5.54 7.91
C SER A 179 -13.52 -4.40 8.84
N ASN A 180 -12.75 -4.70 9.88
CA ASN A 180 -12.08 -3.73 10.71
C ASN A 180 -10.60 -4.07 10.80
N ILE A 181 -9.76 -3.14 10.37
CA ILE A 181 -8.30 -3.28 10.38
C ILE A 181 -7.71 -2.11 11.15
N LYS A 182 -6.91 -2.42 12.16
CA LYS A 182 -6.03 -1.48 12.85
C LYS A 182 -4.59 -1.90 12.57
N SER A 183 -3.80 -0.99 12.05
CA SER A 183 -2.37 -1.17 11.87
C SER A 183 -1.64 0.07 12.37
N ASP A 184 -0.57 -0.12 13.13
CA ASP A 184 0.36 0.96 13.47
C ASP A 184 1.80 0.47 13.39
N PHE A 185 2.74 1.37 13.14
CA PHE A 185 4.16 1.04 13.07
C PHE A 185 5.06 2.18 13.51
N ILE A 186 6.25 1.82 13.99
CA ILE A 186 7.39 2.68 14.29
C ILE A 186 8.58 2.26 13.43
N GLY A 187 9.38 3.22 12.98
CA GLY A 187 10.68 2.98 12.38
C GLY A 187 11.46 4.29 12.30
N GLY A 188 12.77 4.22 12.04
CA GLY A 188 13.54 5.46 11.92
C GLY A 188 13.12 6.28 10.70
N GLY A 189 13.31 7.59 10.79
CA GLY A 189 12.98 8.54 9.73
C GLY A 189 14.07 8.67 8.67
N THR A 190 13.90 9.68 7.82
CA THR A 190 14.87 10.10 6.81
C THR A 190 15.34 11.54 7.04
N SER A 191 15.00 12.13 8.18
CA SER A 191 15.15 13.56 8.44
C SER A 191 16.62 14.00 8.51
N GLY A 192 17.53 13.05 8.79
CA GLY A 192 18.97 13.28 8.84
C GLY A 192 19.51 13.69 7.47
N ALA A 193 18.96 13.10 6.40
CA ALA A 193 19.25 13.45 5.01
C ALA A 193 18.93 14.91 4.66
N PHE A 194 18.02 15.54 5.40
CA PHE A 194 17.57 16.92 5.17
C PHE A 194 18.01 17.89 6.28
N GLY A 195 18.79 17.42 7.26
CA GLY A 195 19.38 18.25 8.30
C GLY A 195 18.39 18.86 9.31
N PHE A 196 17.15 18.35 9.40
CA PHE A 196 16.12 18.95 10.28
C PHE A 196 16.51 19.00 11.75
N PHE A 197 17.28 18.00 12.21
CA PHE A 197 17.76 17.90 13.59
C PHE A 197 19.26 18.18 13.73
N ALA A 198 19.93 18.73 12.70
CA ALA A 198 21.39 18.86 12.68
C ALA A 198 21.98 19.73 13.81
N ASN A 199 21.16 20.63 14.37
CA ASN A 199 21.52 21.51 15.49
C ASN A 199 21.04 20.96 16.86
N GLU A 200 20.41 19.79 16.89
CA GLU A 200 19.92 19.18 18.12
C GLU A 200 21.08 18.50 18.87
N PRO A 201 21.31 18.81 20.16
CA PRO A 201 22.49 18.32 20.88
C PRO A 201 22.64 16.80 20.91
N THR A 202 21.55 16.05 21.04
CA THR A 202 21.58 14.57 21.05
C THR A 202 21.95 14.02 19.68
N CYS A 203 21.39 14.58 18.60
CA CYS A 203 21.80 14.30 17.23
C CYS A 203 23.29 14.58 17.07
N MET A 204 23.79 15.77 17.41
CA MET A 204 25.22 16.09 17.26
C MET A 204 26.14 15.12 18.01
N ALA A 205 25.78 14.74 19.24
CA ALA A 205 26.57 13.83 20.06
C ALA A 205 26.55 12.40 19.51
N THR A 206 25.37 11.86 19.24
CA THR A 206 25.20 10.48 18.75
C THR A 206 25.75 10.33 17.35
N ARG A 207 25.61 11.35 16.52
CA ARG A 207 26.26 11.50 15.22
C ARG A 207 27.77 11.27 15.32
N ALA A 208 28.47 12.05 16.14
CA ALA A 208 29.91 11.87 16.33
C ALA A 208 30.26 10.47 16.88
N ALA A 209 29.48 9.95 17.82
CA ALA A 209 29.74 8.66 18.47
C ALA A 209 29.44 7.43 17.59
N THR A 210 28.63 7.59 16.53
CA THR A 210 28.21 6.51 15.62
C THR A 210 28.89 6.56 14.26
N ALA A 211 29.73 7.57 14.02
CA ALA A 211 30.50 7.71 12.80
C ALA A 211 31.23 6.40 12.42
N PRO A 212 31.27 6.01 11.13
CA PRO A 212 31.96 4.80 10.68
C PRO A 212 33.44 4.74 11.13
N GLN A 213 34.12 5.89 11.20
CA GLN A 213 35.50 6.02 11.64
C GLN A 213 35.68 5.74 13.15
N VAL A 214 34.60 5.85 13.94
CA VAL A 214 34.59 5.60 15.38
C VAL A 214 34.15 4.17 15.69
N THR A 215 33.09 3.69 15.04
CA THR A 215 32.46 2.41 15.35
C THR A 215 32.97 1.24 14.50
N GLY A 216 33.57 1.54 13.34
CA GLY A 216 33.89 0.54 12.32
C GLY A 216 32.68 -0.03 11.59
N ILE A 217 31.47 0.47 11.87
CA ILE A 217 30.24 0.05 11.21
C ILE A 217 30.04 0.97 10.00
N PRO A 218 30.06 0.46 8.76
CA PRO A 218 29.88 1.31 7.59
C PRO A 218 28.46 1.88 7.53
N ASN A 219 28.33 3.00 6.85
CA ASN A 219 27.07 3.55 6.37
C ASN A 219 26.62 2.83 5.08
N GLN A 220 25.44 3.15 4.56
CA GLN A 220 25.04 2.64 3.23
C GLN A 220 25.82 3.40 2.14
N GLU A 221 26.32 2.72 1.10
CA GLU A 221 26.94 3.43 -0.03
C GLU A 221 25.88 4.24 -0.79
N PRO A 222 26.19 5.49 -1.21
CA PRO A 222 27.54 6.07 -1.26
C PRO A 222 27.90 6.96 -0.05
N PHE A 223 27.07 6.99 0.99
CA PHE A 223 27.26 7.82 2.18
C PHE A 223 28.46 7.39 3.04
N THR A 224 28.92 6.14 2.92
CA THR A 224 30.19 5.70 3.53
C THR A 224 31.38 6.35 2.83
N THR A 225 31.49 6.18 1.51
CA THR A 225 32.63 6.69 0.74
C THR A 225 32.72 8.22 0.81
N PHE A 226 31.58 8.90 0.73
CA PHE A 226 31.50 10.35 0.73
C PHE A 226 31.03 10.91 2.06
N TYR A 227 31.33 10.23 3.16
CA TYR A 227 30.95 10.67 4.49
C TYR A 227 31.42 12.11 4.78
N ASP A 228 32.61 12.53 4.35
CA ASP A 228 33.05 13.92 4.59
C ASP A 228 32.28 14.96 3.77
N SER A 229 31.69 14.55 2.64
CA SER A 229 30.93 15.44 1.74
C SER A 229 29.43 15.48 2.07
N PHE A 230 28.84 14.33 2.38
CA PHE A 230 27.42 14.21 2.76
C PHE A 230 27.21 14.26 4.28
N GLY A 231 28.29 14.17 5.07
CA GLY A 231 28.19 13.98 6.50
C GLY A 231 27.33 12.76 6.82
N PHE A 232 26.28 13.05 7.61
CA PHE A 232 25.28 12.08 8.04
C PHE A 232 23.96 12.28 7.30
N ALA A 233 24.01 12.81 6.08
CA ALA A 233 22.85 12.89 5.21
C ALA A 233 22.37 11.51 4.71
N GLN A 234 22.90 10.41 5.24
CA GLN A 234 22.32 9.10 5.08
C GLN A 234 20.92 9.08 5.75
N PRO A 235 19.87 8.62 5.05
CA PRO A 235 18.62 8.24 5.70
C PRO A 235 18.78 6.92 6.48
N TYR A 236 18.06 6.77 7.59
CA TYR A 236 18.07 5.53 8.41
C TYR A 236 19.45 5.21 9.01
N SER A 237 20.14 6.24 9.50
CA SER A 237 21.46 6.16 10.11
C SER A 237 21.41 5.57 11.54
N PRO A 238 22.57 5.21 12.12
CA PRO A 238 22.66 4.86 13.54
C PRO A 238 22.59 6.06 14.50
N SER A 239 22.44 7.29 14.00
CA SER A 239 22.33 8.50 14.82
C SER A 239 20.87 8.88 15.09
N THR A 240 20.63 9.72 16.08
CA THR A 240 19.27 10.24 16.34
C THR A 240 18.82 11.33 15.35
N CYS A 241 19.67 11.69 14.39
CA CYS A 241 19.42 12.78 13.45
C CYS A 241 18.29 12.49 12.45
N ASP A 242 17.85 11.25 12.32
CA ASP A 242 16.75 10.85 11.43
C ASP A 242 15.36 11.13 12.00
N GLY A 243 15.26 11.25 13.33
CA GLY A 243 14.00 11.16 14.05
C GLY A 243 13.34 9.78 13.92
N ILE A 244 12.17 9.64 14.54
CA ILE A 244 11.37 8.41 14.49
C ILE A 244 10.06 8.71 13.78
N GLN A 245 9.67 7.84 12.86
CA GLN A 245 8.37 7.92 12.20
C GLN A 245 7.39 6.95 12.87
N TYR A 246 6.22 7.46 13.27
CA TYR A 246 5.09 6.63 13.66
C TYR A 246 3.91 6.82 12.70
N ASN A 247 3.29 5.72 12.30
CA ASN A 247 2.05 5.75 11.51
C ASN A 247 0.96 4.93 12.23
N ASP A 248 -0.27 5.44 12.27
CA ASP A 248 -1.48 4.74 12.72
C ASP A 248 -2.51 4.81 11.60
N ARG A 249 -3.00 3.65 11.16
CA ARG A 249 -4.10 3.52 10.21
C ARG A 249 -5.17 2.64 10.81
N ARG A 250 -6.39 3.16 10.83
CA ARG A 250 -7.59 2.45 11.28
C ARG A 250 -8.63 2.54 10.20
N GLN A 251 -9.19 1.41 9.79
CA GLN A 251 -10.17 1.38 8.72
C GLN A 251 -11.29 0.40 9.04
N LYS A 252 -12.51 0.86 8.83
CA LYS A 252 -13.72 0.04 8.83
C LYS A 252 -14.34 0.11 7.45
N ASP A 253 -14.67 -1.05 6.92
CA ASP A 253 -15.28 -1.20 5.60
C ASP A 253 -16.58 -1.99 5.73
N VAL A 254 -17.64 -1.52 5.09
CA VAL A 254 -18.88 -2.26 4.88
C VAL A 254 -19.11 -2.34 3.37
N VAL A 255 -19.35 -3.55 2.86
CA VAL A 255 -19.69 -3.77 1.46
C VAL A 255 -20.98 -4.55 1.39
N THR A 256 -21.91 -4.10 0.54
CA THR A 256 -23.14 -4.84 0.23
C THR A 256 -23.36 -4.88 -1.27
N GLU A 257 -23.92 -5.98 -1.76
CA GLU A 257 -24.27 -6.13 -3.17
C GLU A 257 -25.47 -7.03 -3.33
N LEU A 258 -26.27 -6.74 -4.36
CA LEU A 258 -27.39 -7.56 -4.80
C LEU A 258 -27.28 -7.78 -6.31
N ARG A 259 -27.45 -9.01 -6.77
CA ARG A 259 -27.44 -9.39 -8.18
C ARG A 259 -28.61 -10.30 -8.50
N LEU A 260 -29.19 -10.11 -9.68
CA LEU A 260 -30.07 -11.05 -10.33
C LEU A 260 -29.37 -11.55 -11.60
N VAL A 261 -29.30 -12.87 -11.76
CA VAL A 261 -28.61 -13.54 -12.86
C VAL A 261 -29.60 -14.42 -13.61
N SER A 262 -29.51 -14.48 -14.93
CA SER A 262 -30.34 -15.35 -15.78
C SER A 262 -30.20 -16.83 -15.39
N PRO A 263 -31.23 -17.67 -15.62
CA PRO A 263 -31.15 -19.10 -15.33
C PRO A 263 -30.24 -19.82 -16.32
N GLU A 264 -29.60 -20.90 -15.88
CA GLU A 264 -28.85 -21.82 -16.74
C GLU A 264 -29.82 -22.80 -17.44
N ASN A 265 -30.56 -22.30 -18.43
CA ASN A 265 -31.62 -23.06 -19.12
C ASN A 265 -31.35 -23.29 -20.62
N GLY A 266 -30.12 -23.07 -21.08
CA GLY A 266 -29.75 -23.20 -22.49
C GLY A 266 -30.22 -22.04 -23.39
N SER A 267 -30.70 -20.94 -22.80
CA SER A 267 -30.93 -19.69 -23.54
C SER A 267 -29.62 -19.19 -24.16
N PRO A 268 -29.61 -18.76 -25.44
CA PRO A 268 -28.42 -18.17 -26.06
C PRO A 268 -28.06 -16.81 -25.46
N LEU A 269 -28.95 -16.22 -24.65
CA LEU A 269 -28.71 -14.99 -23.91
C LEU A 269 -28.55 -15.29 -22.42
N SER A 270 -27.36 -14.97 -21.89
CA SER A 270 -27.06 -14.90 -20.46
C SER A 270 -26.98 -13.45 -20.02
N TRP A 271 -27.48 -13.11 -18.84
CA TRP A 271 -27.45 -11.74 -18.33
C TRP A 271 -27.32 -11.67 -16.81
N GLN A 272 -26.81 -10.55 -16.32
CA GLN A 272 -26.87 -10.18 -14.91
C GLN A 272 -27.16 -8.69 -14.75
N LEU A 273 -27.88 -8.35 -13.68
CA LEU A 273 -28.13 -6.99 -13.23
C LEU A 273 -27.83 -6.93 -11.74
N GLY A 274 -27.11 -5.91 -11.29
CA GLY A 274 -26.78 -5.77 -9.89
C GLY A 274 -26.49 -4.35 -9.45
N SER A 275 -26.49 -4.17 -8.14
CA SER A 275 -26.12 -2.94 -7.48
C SER A 275 -25.22 -3.22 -6.29
N SER A 276 -24.33 -2.29 -5.99
CA SER A 276 -23.41 -2.39 -4.85
C SER A 276 -23.32 -1.08 -4.07
N TYR A 277 -23.08 -1.21 -2.77
CA TYR A 277 -22.75 -0.10 -1.88
C TYR A 277 -21.49 -0.43 -1.08
N ILE A 278 -20.58 0.53 -0.99
CA ILE A 278 -19.36 0.44 -0.19
C ILE A 278 -19.29 1.66 0.72
N PHE A 279 -19.11 1.42 2.01
CA PHE A 279 -18.80 2.44 3.01
C PHE A 279 -17.41 2.20 3.58
N ILE A 280 -16.58 3.24 3.60
CA ILE A 280 -15.23 3.22 4.18
C ILE A 280 -15.11 4.37 5.17
N ASP A 281 -14.76 4.04 6.41
CA ASP A 281 -14.37 5.00 7.45
C ASP A 281 -12.92 4.73 7.85
N ARG A 282 -12.03 5.67 7.53
CA ARG A 282 -10.59 5.50 7.71
C ARG A 282 -9.97 6.70 8.41
N ARG A 283 -9.17 6.46 9.44
CA ARG A 283 -8.21 7.44 9.96
C ARG A 283 -6.81 7.07 9.50
N VAL A 284 -6.06 8.05 9.02
CA VAL A 284 -4.63 7.93 8.72
C VAL A 284 -3.90 9.00 9.49
N CYS A 285 -2.93 8.58 10.28
CA CYS A 285 -2.08 9.43 11.07
C CYS A 285 -0.63 9.05 10.81
N ILE A 286 0.21 10.06 10.60
CA ILE A 286 1.62 9.96 10.26
C ILE A 286 2.30 11.07 11.00
N ASN A 287 3.26 10.74 11.85
CA ASN A 287 4.06 11.73 12.52
C ASN A 287 5.56 11.48 12.35
N LEU A 288 6.31 12.54 12.57
CA LEU A 288 7.74 12.49 12.84
C LEU A 288 7.90 12.95 14.29
N THR A 289 8.64 12.21 15.10
CA THR A 289 9.06 12.64 16.43
C THR A 289 10.57 12.82 16.46
N LEU A 290 11.04 13.74 17.30
CA LEU A 290 12.45 13.81 17.63
C LEU A 290 12.89 12.49 18.26
N ASP A 291 14.04 11.98 17.83
CA ASP A 291 14.72 10.88 18.48
C ASP A 291 15.67 11.43 19.56
N THR A 292 15.45 11.04 20.80
CA THR A 292 16.28 11.45 21.95
C THR A 292 17.21 10.32 22.41
N GLY A 293 17.39 9.27 21.61
CA GLY A 293 18.11 8.05 21.97
C GLY A 293 17.29 7.11 22.87
N GLN A 294 15.98 7.32 22.95
CA GLN A 294 15.02 6.51 23.71
C GLN A 294 14.02 5.82 22.77
N SER A 295 13.24 4.86 23.28
CA SER A 295 12.27 4.09 22.47
C SER A 295 11.12 4.92 21.91
N ALA A 296 10.52 4.55 20.78
CA ALA A 296 9.50 5.35 20.10
C ALA A 296 8.17 5.55 20.87
N SER A 297 7.49 6.67 20.60
CA SER A 297 6.10 6.90 21.01
C SER A 297 5.10 6.28 20.01
N ARG A 298 4.16 5.46 20.49
CA ARG A 298 3.01 4.95 19.71
C ARG A 298 1.78 5.84 19.81
N LYS A 299 1.97 7.15 19.70
CA LYS A 299 0.89 8.16 19.73
C LYS A 299 1.03 9.07 18.53
N CYS A 300 -0.09 9.38 17.90
CA CYS A 300 -0.17 10.33 16.78
C CYS A 300 0.38 11.71 17.14
N TYR A 301 0.02 12.21 18.31
CA TYR A 301 0.49 13.50 18.80
C TYR A 301 0.95 13.35 20.24
N THR A 302 2.11 13.92 20.55
CA THR A 302 2.73 13.88 21.86
C THR A 302 3.59 15.12 22.09
N THR A 303 3.50 15.68 23.29
CA THR A 303 4.34 16.78 23.80
C THR A 303 5.32 16.30 24.86
N ASP A 304 5.42 14.99 25.08
CA ASP A 304 6.41 14.40 25.95
C ASP A 304 7.81 14.80 25.45
N PRO A 305 8.66 15.44 26.28
CA PRO A 305 9.96 15.92 25.85
C PRO A 305 10.91 14.79 25.41
N ARG A 306 10.60 13.54 25.73
CA ARG A 306 11.35 12.38 25.23
C ARG A 306 11.06 12.09 23.76
N PHE A 307 9.85 12.40 23.28
CA PHE A 307 9.38 12.09 21.93
C PHE A 307 8.50 13.22 21.37
N PRO A 308 8.95 14.49 21.35
CA PRO A 308 8.12 15.58 20.88
C PRO A 308 7.77 15.37 19.41
N THR A 309 6.51 15.63 19.05
CA THR A 309 6.09 15.60 17.64
C THR A 309 6.68 16.79 16.90
N GLU A 310 7.27 16.55 15.73
CA GLU A 310 7.97 17.53 14.89
C GLU A 310 7.34 17.67 13.49
N SER A 311 6.46 16.74 13.10
CA SER A 311 5.57 16.89 11.95
C SER A 311 4.36 15.97 12.13
N LEU A 312 3.18 16.38 11.67
CA LEU A 312 1.94 15.62 11.82
C LEU A 312 0.99 15.78 10.61
N VAL A 313 0.59 14.64 10.07
CA VAL A 313 -0.58 14.48 9.21
C VAL A 313 -1.55 13.57 9.95
N ASP A 314 -2.78 14.02 10.20
CA ASP A 314 -3.80 13.22 10.88
C ASP A 314 -5.17 13.57 10.31
N ASP A 315 -5.70 12.69 9.47
CA ASP A 315 -6.95 12.92 8.73
C ASP A 315 -7.91 11.74 8.87
N ASN A 316 -9.20 12.07 9.02
CA ASN A 316 -10.28 11.11 8.83
C ASN A 316 -10.80 11.20 7.39
N PHE A 317 -11.11 10.06 6.80
CA PHE A 317 -11.68 9.90 5.48
C PHE A 317 -12.97 9.08 5.56
N LYS A 318 -14.05 9.63 5.01
CA LYS A 318 -15.31 8.91 4.82
C LYS A 318 -15.62 8.79 3.34
N THR A 319 -15.85 7.57 2.87
CA THR A 319 -16.16 7.29 1.47
C THR A 319 -17.44 6.49 1.35
N ASN A 320 -18.33 6.93 0.47
CA ASN A 320 -19.52 6.19 0.07
C ASN A 320 -19.42 5.93 -1.43
N VAL A 321 -19.52 4.66 -1.84
CA VAL A 321 -19.54 4.25 -3.24
C VAL A 321 -20.86 3.58 -3.53
N TYR A 322 -21.54 4.04 -4.58
CA TYR A 322 -22.75 3.43 -5.11
C TYR A 322 -22.45 2.98 -6.53
N ALA A 323 -22.87 1.78 -6.90
CA ALA A 323 -22.78 1.34 -8.28
C ALA A 323 -24.05 0.62 -8.72
N LEU A 324 -24.40 0.83 -9.99
CA LEU A 324 -25.35 0.03 -10.74
C LEU A 324 -24.60 -0.58 -11.92
N PHE A 325 -24.79 -1.88 -12.15
CA PHE A 325 -24.10 -2.59 -13.22
C PHE A 325 -24.98 -3.67 -13.83
N GLY A 326 -24.71 -4.00 -15.08
CA GLY A 326 -25.30 -5.14 -15.75
C GLY A 326 -24.41 -5.62 -16.88
N SER A 327 -24.58 -6.88 -17.25
CA SER A 327 -23.92 -7.46 -18.42
C SER A 327 -24.83 -8.46 -19.11
N SER A 328 -24.59 -8.64 -20.40
CA SER A 328 -25.23 -9.63 -21.24
C SER A 328 -24.19 -10.31 -22.12
N GLU A 329 -24.29 -11.61 -22.27
CA GLU A 329 -23.53 -12.41 -23.23
C GLU A 329 -24.53 -13.13 -24.14
N TYR A 330 -24.32 -12.98 -25.44
CA TYR A 330 -25.19 -13.53 -26.48
C TYR A 330 -24.40 -14.47 -27.38
N GLU A 331 -24.82 -15.73 -27.41
CA GLU A 331 -24.37 -16.74 -28.37
C GLU A 331 -25.02 -16.44 -29.73
N ALA A 332 -24.35 -15.59 -30.52
CA ALA A 332 -24.84 -15.18 -31.83
C ALA A 332 -24.83 -16.32 -32.85
N THR A 333 -23.91 -17.29 -32.67
CA THR A 333 -23.83 -18.57 -33.39
C THR A 333 -23.19 -19.60 -32.47
N ASP A 334 -23.16 -20.88 -32.87
CA ASP A 334 -22.46 -21.96 -32.17
C ASP A 334 -20.95 -21.71 -31.93
N LYS A 335 -20.37 -20.73 -32.62
CA LYS A 335 -18.94 -20.39 -32.53
C LYS A 335 -18.67 -18.97 -32.08
N LEU A 336 -19.67 -18.10 -32.00
CA LEU A 336 -19.48 -16.66 -31.77
C LEU A 336 -20.30 -16.20 -30.58
N THR A 337 -19.61 -15.69 -29.56
CA THR A 337 -20.22 -15.08 -28.39
C THR A 337 -19.86 -13.60 -28.34
N LEU A 338 -20.87 -12.75 -28.15
CA LEU A 338 -20.74 -11.30 -28.01
C LEU A 338 -21.14 -10.90 -26.61
N GLY A 339 -20.33 -10.07 -25.94
CA GLY A 339 -20.62 -9.58 -24.61
C GLY A 339 -20.67 -8.05 -24.56
N LEU A 340 -21.61 -7.55 -23.77
CA LEU A 340 -21.75 -6.14 -23.42
C LEU A 340 -21.88 -6.04 -21.91
N ALA A 341 -21.12 -5.15 -21.28
CA ALA A 341 -21.29 -4.80 -19.88
C ALA A 341 -21.25 -3.29 -19.69
N LEU A 342 -22.03 -2.82 -18.72
CA LEU A 342 -22.08 -1.43 -18.30
C LEU A 342 -22.04 -1.38 -16.77
N ARG A 343 -21.23 -0.47 -16.25
CA ARG A 343 -21.19 -0.15 -14.82
C ARG A 343 -21.11 1.36 -14.63
N TYR A 344 -21.86 1.89 -13.68
CA TYR A 344 -21.84 3.30 -13.32
C TYR A 344 -21.59 3.45 -11.82
N ASP A 345 -20.46 4.06 -11.47
CA ASP A 345 -20.05 4.30 -10.08
C ASP A 345 -20.22 5.78 -9.71
N ILE A 346 -20.69 6.01 -8.48
CA ILE A 346 -20.69 7.31 -7.81
C ILE A 346 -19.93 7.15 -6.49
N GLU A 347 -18.78 7.80 -6.39
CA GLU A 347 -17.93 7.77 -5.21
C GLU A 347 -17.82 9.14 -4.55
N ALA A 348 -18.46 9.30 -3.38
CA ALA A 348 -18.44 10.52 -2.59
C ALA A 348 -17.42 10.39 -1.45
N ARG A 349 -16.35 11.19 -1.52
CA ARG A 349 -15.28 11.24 -0.51
C ARG A 349 -15.37 12.51 0.32
N ARG A 350 -15.13 12.38 1.62
CA ARG A 350 -15.00 13.48 2.58
C ARG A 350 -13.73 13.29 3.40
N THR A 351 -13.06 14.39 3.72
CA THR A 351 -11.89 14.40 4.60
C THR A 351 -12.00 15.50 5.65
N SER A 352 -11.53 15.24 6.86
CA SER A 352 -11.43 16.20 7.96
C SER A 352 -10.12 16.02 8.69
N ASN A 353 -9.45 17.12 8.99
CA ASN A 353 -8.15 17.13 9.65
C ASN A 353 -8.28 17.17 11.18
N ASN A 354 -7.39 16.46 11.87
CA ASN A 354 -7.34 16.35 13.33
C ASN A 354 -6.11 17.05 13.95
N VAL A 355 -5.27 17.69 13.15
CA VAL A 355 -4.04 18.33 13.63
C VAL A 355 -4.40 19.56 14.48
N PRO A 356 -3.89 19.69 15.72
CA PRO A 356 -4.16 20.86 16.53
C PRO A 356 -3.55 22.13 15.89
N VAL A 357 -4.38 23.14 15.63
CA VAL A 357 -3.98 24.38 14.93
C VAL A 357 -2.87 25.17 15.63
N ASN A 358 -2.77 25.02 16.96
CA ASN A 358 -1.78 25.71 17.80
C ASN A 358 -0.57 24.85 18.14
N ALA A 359 -0.52 23.59 17.70
CA ALA A 359 0.66 22.77 17.93
C ALA A 359 1.83 23.25 17.07
N ARG A 360 3.01 23.29 17.68
CA ARG A 360 4.23 23.79 17.05
C ARG A 360 5.36 22.79 17.19
N THR A 361 6.22 22.75 16.18
CA THR A 361 7.46 21.99 16.13
C THR A 361 8.52 22.71 16.98
N ARG A 362 9.55 21.98 17.42
CA ARG A 362 10.74 22.58 18.05
C ARG A 362 11.87 22.75 17.04
N TRP A 363 12.00 21.83 16.10
CA TRP A 363 13.19 21.73 15.25
C TRP A 363 12.89 21.93 13.77
N VAL A 364 11.86 21.28 13.24
CA VAL A 364 11.49 21.40 11.82
C VAL A 364 10.92 22.78 11.56
N GLY A 365 11.56 23.58 10.70
CA GLY A 365 11.17 24.95 10.39
C GLY A 365 10.62 25.14 8.98
N ASN A 366 10.45 26.39 8.56
CA ASN A 366 10.35 26.86 7.19
C ASN A 366 10.91 28.29 7.13
N ALA A 367 12.19 28.45 6.79
CA ALA A 367 12.85 29.76 6.88
C ALA A 367 12.24 30.77 5.90
N ARG A 368 11.67 30.29 4.78
CA ARG A 368 10.98 31.14 3.79
C ARG A 368 9.75 31.85 4.33
N THR A 369 9.12 31.31 5.37
CA THR A 369 7.93 31.91 6.01
C THR A 369 8.24 32.52 7.37
N GLY A 370 9.54 32.69 7.68
CA GLY A 370 10.01 33.35 8.90
C GLY A 370 10.21 32.42 10.10
N PHE A 371 10.18 31.10 9.89
CA PHE A 371 10.35 30.09 10.94
C PHE A 371 11.63 29.29 10.69
N PRO A 372 12.84 29.79 10.99
CA PRO A 372 14.07 29.05 10.72
C PRO A 372 14.12 27.70 11.47
N THR A 373 14.95 26.78 11.01
CA THR A 373 15.23 25.52 11.72
C THR A 373 15.66 25.80 13.16
N GLY A 374 15.17 24.98 14.09
CA GLY A 374 15.43 25.14 15.51
C GLY A 374 16.91 25.05 15.86
N THR A 375 17.28 25.69 16.97
CA THR A 375 18.58 25.61 17.60
C THR A 375 18.43 25.12 19.03
N ALA A 376 19.55 24.82 19.70
CA ALA A 376 19.53 24.43 21.11
C ALA A 376 18.76 25.42 22.01
N THR A 377 18.82 26.72 21.71
CA THR A 377 18.21 27.79 22.52
C THR A 377 16.93 28.36 21.94
N THR A 378 16.67 28.18 20.63
CA THR A 378 15.56 28.84 19.93
C THR A 378 14.73 27.81 19.18
N SER A 379 13.43 27.74 19.50
CA SER A 379 12.50 26.85 18.79
C SER A 379 12.25 27.34 17.38
N ALA A 380 12.10 26.42 16.42
CA ALA A 380 11.59 26.71 15.08
C ALA A 380 10.20 27.34 15.15
N ASN A 381 9.39 26.92 16.13
CA ASN A 381 8.04 27.41 16.37
C ASN A 381 7.15 27.35 15.11
N TYR A 382 7.37 26.35 14.26
CA TYR A 382 6.64 26.15 13.02
C TYR A 382 5.42 25.25 13.23
N PHE A 383 4.49 25.23 12.28
CA PHE A 383 3.29 24.40 12.35
C PHE A 383 3.63 22.92 12.15
N LEU A 384 3.07 22.03 12.98
CA LEU A 384 3.27 20.58 12.79
C LEU A 384 2.79 20.09 11.41
N ASN A 385 1.76 20.73 10.87
CA ASN A 385 1.32 20.52 9.50
C ASN A 385 1.58 21.81 8.71
N PRO A 386 2.45 21.79 7.69
CA PRO A 386 2.77 22.98 6.89
C PRO A 386 1.55 23.64 6.24
N GLY A 387 0.45 22.90 6.01
CA GLY A 387 -0.80 23.44 5.48
C GLY A 387 -1.54 24.40 6.43
N LEU A 388 -1.13 24.48 7.70
CA LEU A 388 -1.67 25.44 8.67
C LEU A 388 -0.95 26.80 8.64
N ASP A 389 0.19 26.89 7.95
CA ASP A 389 0.97 28.13 7.85
C ASP A 389 0.19 29.22 7.11
N PRO A 390 -0.08 30.39 7.75
CA PRO A 390 -0.78 31.51 7.12
C PRO A 390 -0.14 32.04 5.84
N ALA A 391 1.17 31.79 5.63
CA ALA A 391 1.84 32.12 4.38
C ALA A 391 1.29 31.32 3.18
N TYR A 392 0.78 30.10 3.42
CA TYR A 392 0.19 29.23 2.40
C TYR A 392 -1.34 29.13 2.52
N ASN A 393 -1.86 29.21 3.75
CA ASN A 393 -3.27 29.10 4.10
C ASN A 393 -3.66 30.24 5.06
N PRO A 394 -4.08 31.41 4.54
CA PRO A 394 -4.38 32.59 5.36
C PRO A 394 -5.43 32.37 6.46
N SER A 395 -6.26 31.32 6.36
CA SER A 395 -7.26 31.00 7.38
C SER A 395 -6.64 30.37 8.65
N GLY A 396 -5.44 29.81 8.56
CA GLY A 396 -4.79 29.06 9.66
C GLY A 396 -5.54 27.80 10.10
N ILE A 397 -6.52 27.34 9.31
CA ILE A 397 -7.40 26.20 9.63
C ILE A 397 -7.45 25.26 8.42
N LEU A 398 -7.41 23.95 8.67
CA LEU A 398 -7.64 22.92 7.66
C LEU A 398 -9.11 22.48 7.66
N ALA A 399 -9.93 23.19 6.88
CA ALA A 399 -11.37 22.93 6.81
C ALA A 399 -11.70 21.56 6.18
N PRO A 400 -12.81 20.90 6.58
CA PRO A 400 -13.27 19.68 5.94
C PRO A 400 -13.51 19.86 4.44
N ARG A 401 -13.10 18.87 3.63
CA ARG A 401 -13.27 18.88 2.17
C ARG A 401 -14.14 17.72 1.71
N SER A 402 -14.87 17.90 0.61
CA SER A 402 -15.68 16.85 0.01
C SER A 402 -15.67 16.93 -1.52
N LYS A 403 -15.74 15.77 -2.19
CA LYS A 403 -15.79 15.66 -3.64
C LYS A 403 -16.45 14.36 -4.06
N THR A 404 -17.22 14.41 -5.14
CA THR A 404 -17.89 13.25 -5.73
C THR A 404 -17.30 12.96 -7.10
N PHE A 405 -16.87 11.72 -7.32
CA PHE A 405 -16.38 11.22 -8.59
C PHE A 405 -17.44 10.30 -9.21
N ARG A 406 -17.59 10.38 -10.53
CA ARG A 406 -18.58 9.59 -11.28
C ARG A 406 -17.92 9.01 -12.52
N GLN A 407 -18.21 7.76 -12.85
CA GLN A 407 -17.69 7.14 -14.06
C GLN A 407 -18.68 6.12 -14.64
N LEU A 408 -18.90 6.20 -15.96
CA LEU A 408 -19.49 5.14 -16.74
C LEU A 408 -18.38 4.26 -17.34
N GLN A 409 -18.52 2.96 -17.23
CA GLN A 409 -17.53 1.95 -17.59
C GLN A 409 -18.16 0.92 -18.53
N PRO A 410 -18.21 1.19 -19.85
CA PRO A 410 -18.58 0.18 -20.83
C PRO A 410 -17.47 -0.86 -21.00
N LYS A 411 -17.89 -2.08 -21.32
CA LYS A 411 -17.03 -3.16 -21.81
C LYS A 411 -17.72 -3.90 -22.95
N LEU A 412 -16.96 -4.18 -23.99
CA LEU A 412 -17.34 -5.06 -25.09
C LEU A 412 -16.39 -6.26 -25.09
N SER A 413 -16.93 -7.45 -25.31
CA SER A 413 -16.15 -8.68 -25.49
C SER A 413 -16.64 -9.44 -26.72
N LEU A 414 -15.71 -10.11 -27.38
CA LEU A 414 -15.97 -10.99 -28.50
C LEU A 414 -15.13 -12.25 -28.31
N THR A 415 -15.77 -13.40 -28.45
CA THR A 415 -15.12 -14.71 -28.40
C THR A 415 -15.53 -15.50 -29.63
N TYR A 416 -14.55 -16.04 -30.36
CA TYR A 416 -14.78 -16.86 -31.55
C TYR A 416 -14.05 -18.20 -31.43
N GLN A 417 -14.81 -19.29 -31.38
CA GLN A 417 -14.29 -20.64 -31.43
C GLN A 417 -13.98 -21.03 -32.88
N ALA A 418 -12.74 -20.82 -33.31
CA ALA A 418 -12.32 -21.11 -34.67
C ALA A 418 -12.44 -22.61 -35.00
N ASN A 419 -12.10 -23.46 -34.02
CA ASN A 419 -12.26 -24.91 -34.03
C ASN A 419 -12.34 -25.43 -32.57
N PRO A 420 -12.60 -26.74 -32.33
CA PRO A 420 -12.73 -27.27 -30.95
C PRO A 420 -11.53 -27.02 -30.03
N ASP A 421 -10.35 -26.76 -30.59
CA ASP A 421 -9.10 -26.64 -29.88
C ASP A 421 -8.54 -25.19 -29.85
N THR A 422 -9.18 -24.25 -30.53
CA THR A 422 -8.68 -22.88 -30.73
C THR A 422 -9.78 -21.84 -30.61
N THR A 423 -9.53 -20.87 -29.71
CA THR A 423 -10.41 -19.74 -29.45
C THR A 423 -9.66 -18.44 -29.68
N LEU A 424 -10.24 -17.57 -30.50
CA LEU A 424 -9.85 -16.17 -30.64
C LEU A 424 -10.72 -15.32 -29.72
N PHE A 425 -10.15 -14.24 -29.18
CA PHE A 425 -10.92 -13.30 -28.39
C PHE A 425 -10.43 -11.87 -28.57
N ALA A 426 -11.32 -10.91 -28.33
CA ALA A 426 -11.01 -9.50 -28.28
C ALA A 426 -11.88 -8.81 -27.24
N ASN A 427 -11.32 -7.85 -26.52
CA ASN A 427 -11.98 -7.09 -25.47
C ASN A 427 -11.62 -5.61 -25.59
N TRP A 428 -12.59 -4.75 -25.29
CA TRP A 428 -12.35 -3.34 -25.02
C TRP A 428 -13.14 -2.92 -23.80
N GLY A 429 -12.55 -2.12 -22.91
CA GLY A 429 -13.26 -1.63 -21.74
C GLY A 429 -12.67 -0.36 -21.15
N ILE A 430 -13.51 0.33 -20.37
CA ILE A 430 -13.11 1.50 -19.59
C ILE A 430 -13.03 1.13 -18.11
N GLY A 431 -11.87 1.35 -17.50
CA GLY A 431 -11.67 1.32 -16.06
C GLY A 431 -11.57 2.73 -15.47
N PHE A 432 -11.65 2.83 -14.14
CA PHE A 432 -11.28 4.06 -13.45
C PHE A 432 -10.85 3.82 -12.01
N LYS A 433 -10.07 4.78 -11.50
CA LYS A 433 -9.73 4.92 -10.09
C LYS A 433 -10.17 6.30 -9.64
N ALA A 434 -11.04 6.38 -8.64
CA ALA A 434 -11.54 7.66 -8.15
C ALA A 434 -10.39 8.56 -7.66
N GLY A 435 -10.56 9.87 -7.86
CA GLY A 435 -9.63 10.88 -7.35
C GLY A 435 -9.71 11.05 -5.84
N GLY A 436 -9.03 12.03 -5.29
CA GLY A 436 -8.96 12.21 -3.84
C GLY A 436 -8.32 13.52 -3.43
N PHE A 437 -7.81 13.55 -2.21
CA PHE A 437 -7.27 14.75 -1.59
C PHE A 437 -5.81 14.53 -1.24
N ASN A 438 -4.98 15.49 -1.60
CA ASN A 438 -3.66 15.68 -0.99
C ASN A 438 -3.83 16.36 0.37
N ASN A 439 -2.76 16.41 1.16
CA ASN A 439 -2.73 17.23 2.38
C ASN A 439 -3.15 18.66 2.04
N ALA A 440 -3.97 19.27 2.88
CA ALA A 440 -4.42 20.63 2.61
C ALA A 440 -3.23 21.60 2.57
N GLY A 441 -3.21 22.52 1.61
CA GLY A 441 -2.09 23.44 1.39
C GLY A 441 -0.93 22.86 0.58
N THR A 442 -1.03 21.63 0.07
CA THR A 442 -0.01 21.03 -0.82
C THR A 442 0.26 21.93 -2.02
N GLU A 443 -0.79 22.41 -2.68
CA GLU A 443 -0.66 23.25 -3.88
C GLU A 443 0.07 24.56 -3.59
N ALA A 444 -0.29 25.22 -2.49
CA ALA A 444 0.33 26.47 -2.07
C ALA A 444 1.81 26.29 -1.71
N ILE A 445 2.16 25.22 -0.99
CA ILE A 445 3.55 24.91 -0.64
C ILE A 445 4.36 24.58 -1.89
N VAL A 446 3.83 23.76 -2.81
CA VAL A 446 4.52 23.43 -4.06
C VAL A 446 4.77 24.70 -4.89
N ASN A 447 3.77 25.57 -5.00
CA ASN A 447 3.90 26.81 -5.74
C ASN A 447 4.87 27.80 -5.08
N GLY A 448 4.80 27.95 -3.76
CA GLY A 448 5.66 28.88 -3.01
C GLY A 448 7.10 28.39 -2.83
N TYR A 449 7.35 27.09 -2.86
CA TYR A 449 8.68 26.51 -2.64
C TYR A 449 9.37 26.14 -3.95
N PHE A 450 8.76 25.26 -4.76
CA PHE A 450 9.40 24.69 -5.95
C PHE A 450 9.15 25.53 -7.20
N ASN A 451 7.93 26.02 -7.41
CA ASN A 451 7.60 26.82 -8.60
C ASN A 451 7.93 28.30 -8.47
N ALA A 452 8.30 28.77 -7.28
CA ALA A 452 8.76 30.13 -7.07
C ALA A 452 9.93 30.45 -8.03
N PRO A 453 10.02 31.69 -8.54
CA PRO A 453 11.13 32.10 -9.37
C PRO A 453 12.44 32.06 -8.59
N VAL A 454 13.56 31.88 -9.30
CA VAL A 454 14.91 31.86 -8.69
C VAL A 454 15.20 33.16 -7.92
N SER A 455 14.69 34.30 -8.40
CA SER A 455 14.79 35.59 -7.71
C SER A 455 14.11 35.64 -6.34
N ALA A 456 13.20 34.70 -6.05
CA ALA A 456 12.54 34.52 -4.76
C ALA A 456 13.05 33.27 -4.02
N GLY A 457 14.20 32.72 -4.43
CA GLY A 457 14.81 31.53 -3.84
C GLY A 457 14.17 30.20 -4.25
N GLY A 458 13.25 30.18 -5.20
CA GLY A 458 12.69 28.95 -5.78
C GLY A 458 13.56 28.38 -6.91
N ILE A 459 13.07 27.31 -7.54
CA ILE A 459 13.78 26.64 -8.66
C ILE A 459 12.99 26.66 -9.96
N ASN A 460 11.85 27.37 -10.01
CA ASN A 460 10.94 27.44 -11.16
C ASN A 460 10.63 26.05 -11.77
N ALA A 461 10.28 25.08 -10.92
CA ALA A 461 10.15 23.70 -11.33
C ALA A 461 8.98 23.40 -12.28
N GLY A 462 7.99 24.31 -12.39
CA GLY A 462 6.83 24.14 -13.27
C GLY A 462 5.92 22.96 -12.90
N LEU A 463 5.91 22.57 -11.62
CA LEU A 463 5.15 21.42 -11.10
C LEU A 463 3.66 21.74 -11.03
N THR A 464 2.81 20.77 -11.36
CA THR A 464 1.35 20.90 -11.25
C THR A 464 0.81 19.90 -10.24
N VAL A 465 0.74 20.30 -8.97
CA VAL A 465 0.27 19.45 -7.86
C VAL A 465 -0.82 20.19 -7.09
N GLY A 466 -2.08 19.77 -7.29
CA GLY A 466 -3.23 20.38 -6.64
C GLY A 466 -3.56 19.74 -5.29
N ASP A 467 -4.36 20.43 -4.47
CA ASP A 467 -4.90 19.87 -3.22
C ASP A 467 -5.89 18.71 -3.44
N VAL A 468 -6.41 18.60 -4.66
CA VAL A 468 -7.36 17.58 -5.08
C VAL A 468 -6.88 16.95 -6.39
N PHE A 469 -6.52 15.68 -6.36
CA PHE A 469 -6.15 14.94 -7.56
C PHE A 469 -7.39 14.35 -8.26
N LYS A 470 -7.34 14.30 -9.59
CA LYS A 470 -8.42 13.83 -10.46
C LYS A 470 -8.56 12.31 -10.41
N LYS A 471 -9.71 11.82 -10.90
CA LYS A 471 -9.88 10.39 -11.18
C LYS A 471 -8.98 10.01 -12.36
N GLU A 472 -8.40 8.83 -12.28
CA GLU A 472 -7.67 8.20 -13.38
C GLU A 472 -8.65 7.34 -14.18
N VAL A 473 -8.57 7.40 -15.52
CA VAL A 473 -9.46 6.65 -16.42
C VAL A 473 -8.63 5.96 -17.49
N ASP A 474 -8.78 4.65 -17.60
CA ASP A 474 -8.10 3.83 -18.59
C ASP A 474 -9.07 3.33 -19.67
N SER A 475 -8.58 3.26 -20.92
CA SER A 475 -9.22 2.58 -22.04
C SER A 475 -8.31 1.46 -22.49
N ALA A 476 -8.68 0.23 -22.15
CA ALA A 476 -7.91 -0.98 -22.41
C ALA A 476 -8.47 -1.74 -23.61
N TYR A 477 -7.57 -2.15 -24.51
CA TYR A 477 -7.84 -2.99 -25.66
C TYR A 477 -6.98 -4.25 -25.53
N GLU A 478 -7.58 -5.40 -25.76
CA GLU A 478 -6.90 -6.69 -25.69
C GLU A 478 -7.41 -7.59 -26.81
N ALA A 479 -6.52 -8.32 -27.46
CA ALA A 479 -6.89 -9.35 -28.41
C ALA A 479 -5.90 -10.52 -28.32
N GLY A 480 -6.41 -11.73 -28.46
CA GLY A 480 -5.58 -12.90 -28.26
C GLY A 480 -6.15 -14.17 -28.85
N ILE A 481 -5.33 -15.21 -28.75
CA ILE A 481 -5.63 -16.58 -29.14
C ILE A 481 -5.24 -17.49 -27.98
N LYS A 482 -6.11 -18.44 -27.67
CA LYS A 482 -5.80 -19.51 -26.73
C LYS A 482 -6.32 -20.84 -27.23
N GLY A 483 -5.65 -21.91 -26.83
CA GLY A 483 -6.05 -23.21 -27.29
C GLY A 483 -5.16 -24.33 -26.81
N ARG A 484 -5.30 -25.46 -27.49
CA ARG A 484 -4.48 -26.64 -27.29
C ARG A 484 -4.00 -27.21 -28.62
N VAL A 485 -2.82 -27.82 -28.61
CA VAL A 485 -2.22 -28.55 -29.73
C VAL A 485 -1.84 -29.93 -29.24
N TRP A 486 -2.12 -30.97 -30.04
CA TRP A 486 -1.80 -32.39 -29.75
C TRP A 486 -2.24 -32.91 -28.36
N ASN A 487 -3.30 -32.34 -27.79
CA ASN A 487 -3.86 -32.63 -26.45
C ASN A 487 -2.96 -32.32 -25.24
N ASN A 488 -1.66 -32.09 -25.43
CA ASN A 488 -0.70 -31.94 -24.34
C ASN A 488 0.06 -30.61 -24.35
N ILE A 489 -0.17 -29.76 -25.36
CA ILE A 489 0.29 -28.37 -25.37
C ILE A 489 -0.91 -27.47 -25.18
N ARG A 490 -0.91 -26.62 -24.16
CA ARG A 490 -1.83 -25.50 -23.99
C ARG A 490 -1.07 -24.21 -24.23
N TYR A 491 -1.65 -23.30 -25.00
CA TYR A 491 -1.02 -22.03 -25.35
C TYR A 491 -2.00 -20.87 -25.20
N GLU A 492 -1.46 -19.71 -24.91
CA GLU A 492 -2.15 -18.43 -24.93
C GLU A 492 -1.19 -17.36 -25.44
N LEU A 493 -1.68 -16.47 -26.30
CA LEU A 493 -0.95 -15.33 -26.82
C LEU A 493 -1.90 -14.13 -26.84
N ILE A 494 -1.47 -13.03 -26.25
CA ILE A 494 -2.28 -11.83 -26.04
C ILE A 494 -1.47 -10.61 -26.46
N GLY A 495 -2.08 -9.71 -27.23
CA GLY A 495 -1.60 -8.35 -27.42
C GLY A 495 -2.52 -7.38 -26.70
N TYR A 496 -1.95 -6.39 -26.03
CA TYR A 496 -2.71 -5.37 -25.31
C TYR A 496 -2.21 -3.96 -25.59
N TYR A 497 -3.15 -3.01 -25.51
CA TYR A 497 -2.89 -1.58 -25.58
C TYR A 497 -3.85 -0.85 -24.65
N THR A 498 -3.31 -0.12 -23.69
CA THR A 498 -4.07 0.63 -22.69
C THR A 498 -3.64 2.09 -22.70
N ASN A 499 -4.62 2.97 -22.80
CA ASN A 499 -4.41 4.41 -22.72
C ASN A 499 -5.01 4.95 -21.42
N VAL A 500 -4.17 5.44 -20.53
CA VAL A 500 -4.54 5.95 -19.20
C VAL A 500 -4.49 7.48 -19.23
N LYS A 501 -5.59 8.14 -18.82
CA LYS A 501 -5.68 9.59 -18.65
C LYS A 501 -5.69 9.96 -17.18
N ASP A 502 -5.03 11.07 -16.85
CA ASP A 502 -4.92 11.59 -15.48
C ASP A 502 -4.36 10.53 -14.51
N MET A 503 -3.33 9.77 -14.92
CA MET A 503 -2.75 8.69 -14.10
C MET A 503 -2.25 9.24 -12.77
N GLN A 504 -2.70 8.66 -11.67
CA GLN A 504 -2.36 9.08 -10.32
C GLN A 504 -0.94 8.62 -9.98
N PHE A 505 -0.03 9.57 -9.84
CA PHE A 505 1.37 9.32 -9.52
C PHE A 505 1.69 9.84 -8.12
N PHE A 506 2.27 8.99 -7.26
CA PHE A 506 2.59 9.34 -5.88
C PHE A 506 4.02 9.85 -5.77
N GLU A 507 4.19 11.00 -5.12
CA GLU A 507 5.43 11.76 -5.06
C GLU A 507 5.72 12.23 -3.63
N PHE A 508 7.02 12.37 -3.34
CA PHE A 508 7.51 13.01 -2.13
C PHE A 508 8.14 14.35 -2.49
N PHE A 509 7.67 15.41 -1.85
CA PHE A 509 8.31 16.72 -1.89
C PHE A 509 8.92 17.01 -0.53
N VAL A 510 10.21 17.32 -0.51
CA VAL A 510 10.92 17.66 0.72
C VAL A 510 11.49 19.06 0.59
N GLY A 511 11.27 19.87 1.61
CA GLY A 511 11.89 21.17 1.76
C GLY A 511 12.13 21.46 3.24
N GLU A 512 12.56 22.68 3.55
CA GLU A 512 12.74 23.09 4.95
C GLU A 512 11.47 22.83 5.78
N PHE A 513 10.29 23.06 5.19
CA PHE A 513 8.95 22.82 5.76
C PHE A 513 8.69 21.36 6.20
N GLY A 514 9.60 20.42 5.92
CA GLY A 514 9.42 19.00 6.19
C GLY A 514 9.08 18.19 4.94
N LEU A 515 8.31 17.12 5.14
CA LEU A 515 7.93 16.15 4.12
C LEU A 515 6.47 16.34 3.69
N LEU A 516 6.25 16.54 2.40
CA LEU A 516 4.94 16.45 1.77
C LEU A 516 4.82 15.16 0.97
N ARG A 517 3.72 14.45 1.23
CA ARG A 517 3.29 13.28 0.46
C ARG A 517 2.12 13.71 -0.40
N SER A 518 2.25 13.58 -1.71
CA SER A 518 1.23 14.06 -2.65
C SER A 518 1.02 13.10 -3.81
N VAL A 519 -0.15 13.19 -4.39
CA VAL A 519 -0.52 12.54 -5.65
C VAL A 519 -0.71 13.62 -6.69
N SER A 520 -0.01 13.52 -7.80
CA SER A 520 -0.24 14.32 -9.01
C SER A 520 -0.95 13.49 -10.07
N ASN A 521 -1.36 14.14 -11.16
CA ASN A 521 -1.93 13.47 -12.32
C ASN A 521 -0.97 13.62 -13.51
N ILE A 522 -0.48 12.51 -14.05
CA ILE A 522 0.19 12.46 -15.35
C ILE A 522 -0.89 12.52 -16.43
N ASP A 523 -0.79 13.49 -17.34
CA ASP A 523 -1.81 13.75 -18.36
C ASP A 523 -2.20 12.50 -19.15
N LYS A 524 -1.20 11.73 -19.59
CA LYS A 524 -1.40 10.54 -20.41
C LYS A 524 -0.27 9.53 -20.28
N VAL A 525 -0.62 8.27 -20.04
CA VAL A 525 0.30 7.13 -20.08
C VAL A 525 -0.22 6.10 -21.09
N ARG A 526 0.69 5.56 -21.91
CA ARG A 526 0.39 4.47 -22.86
C ARG A 526 1.13 3.23 -22.41
N ILE A 527 0.39 2.14 -22.24
CA ILE A 527 0.90 0.84 -21.82
C ILE A 527 0.55 -0.15 -22.92
N TYR A 528 1.52 -0.85 -23.48
CA TYR A 528 1.29 -1.81 -24.55
C TYR A 528 2.35 -2.90 -24.53
N GLY A 529 1.98 -4.07 -25.03
CA GLY A 529 2.87 -5.21 -25.02
C GLY A 529 2.17 -6.45 -25.55
N ALA A 530 2.86 -7.57 -25.40
CA ALA A 530 2.31 -8.89 -25.66
C ALA A 530 2.72 -9.83 -24.53
N GLU A 531 1.85 -10.78 -24.22
CA GLU A 531 2.09 -11.85 -23.26
C GLU A 531 1.81 -13.18 -23.93
N ALA A 532 2.64 -14.17 -23.66
CA ALA A 532 2.44 -15.53 -24.13
C ALA A 532 2.51 -16.48 -22.93
N SER A 533 1.83 -17.60 -22.99
CA SER A 533 2.07 -18.69 -22.06
C SER A 533 1.98 -20.03 -22.78
N LEU A 534 2.80 -20.97 -22.31
CA LEU A 534 2.86 -22.33 -22.81
C LEU A 534 2.91 -23.29 -21.63
N ASN A 535 2.02 -24.27 -21.65
CA ASN A 535 2.09 -25.43 -20.78
C ASN A 535 2.20 -26.67 -21.65
N TYR A 536 3.29 -27.41 -21.48
CA TYR A 536 3.55 -28.62 -22.22
C TYR A 536 3.72 -29.82 -21.29
N GLU A 537 2.79 -30.76 -21.36
CA GLU A 537 2.89 -32.06 -20.71
C GLU A 537 3.57 -33.05 -21.66
N PHE A 538 4.90 -33.17 -21.56
CA PHE A 538 5.66 -34.00 -22.49
C PHE A 538 5.52 -35.50 -22.22
N ILE A 539 5.30 -35.88 -20.95
CA ILE A 539 4.86 -37.21 -20.50
C ILE A 539 3.95 -37.05 -19.27
N PRO A 540 3.05 -37.99 -18.97
CA PRO A 540 2.12 -37.89 -17.86
C PRO A 540 2.79 -37.54 -16.53
N GLY A 541 2.36 -36.43 -15.92
CA GLY A 541 2.90 -35.95 -14.65
C GLY A 541 4.15 -35.06 -14.76
N TYR A 542 4.72 -34.87 -15.96
CA TYR A 542 5.85 -33.97 -16.20
C TYR A 542 5.42 -32.81 -17.10
N ASN A 543 5.45 -31.62 -16.53
CA ASN A 543 4.98 -30.40 -17.18
C ASN A 543 6.12 -29.38 -17.28
N VAL A 544 6.23 -28.74 -18.45
CA VAL A 544 7.04 -27.54 -18.66
C VAL A 544 6.10 -26.35 -18.78
N TYR A 545 6.41 -25.29 -18.05
CA TYR A 545 5.69 -24.03 -18.09
C TYR A 545 6.62 -22.93 -18.61
N ALA A 546 6.14 -22.11 -19.53
CA ALA A 546 6.81 -20.91 -19.99
C ALA A 546 5.79 -19.76 -20.07
N SER A 547 6.24 -18.55 -19.80
CA SER A 547 5.48 -17.30 -19.88
C SER A 547 6.36 -16.16 -20.36
#